data_AF-A0A945B4X1-F1
#
_entry.id   AF-A0A945B4X1-F1
#
_cell.length_a   1.000
_cell.length_b   1.000
_cell.length_c   1.000
_cell.angle_alpha   90.00
_cell.angle_beta   90.00
_cell.angle_gamma   90.00
#
_symmetry.space_group_name_H-M   'P 1'
#
loop_
_entity.id
_entity.type
_entity.pdbx_description
1 polymer ?
#
loop_
_entity_poly.entity_id
_entity_poly.type
_entity_poly.pdbx_seq_one_letter_code
_entity_poly.pdbx_strand_id
1 'polypeptide(L)'
;MHNFSGNPLIEKTLAVVLLLFFLMAGYLLFSNIYLNQLYILDKGINLKLKKVSKVESILGKEAELKAKISVQKKRLDKNKIFLTNTKPSTASTELQNKIKRLIVSKSKAKILTIKPHPFVKFDNYTETSIEIRMKNIGHNGIKNIIYLIENSSPTLIIKELDIKRTQLRYKTLVKSKGSVDKLEVILVVSAFFRGNA
;
A
#
# COMPACT_ATOMS: atom_id res chain seq x y z
N MET A 1 -34.84 10.93 -61.18
CA MET A 1 -34.87 9.48 -60.97
C MET A 1 -34.04 8.83 -62.07
N HIS A 2 -32.74 8.65 -61.87
CA HIS A 2 -31.87 7.99 -62.85
C HIS A 2 -31.68 6.54 -62.44
N ASN A 3 -32.46 5.64 -63.05
CA ASN A 3 -32.20 4.21 -63.01
C ASN A 3 -30.94 3.96 -63.84
N PHE A 4 -29.83 3.71 -63.16
CA PHE A 4 -28.68 3.07 -63.79
C PHE A 4 -29.10 1.63 -64.12
N SER A 5 -29.46 1.36 -65.37
CA SER A 5 -29.44 0.00 -65.91
C SER A 5 -27.96 -0.39 -66.08
N GLY A 6 -27.37 -0.89 -65.00
CA GLY A 6 -26.01 -1.39 -65.00
C GLY A 6 -25.94 -2.65 -65.85
N ASN A 7 -24.88 -2.77 -66.65
CA ASN A 7 -24.57 -4.02 -67.35
C ASN A 7 -24.64 -5.19 -66.32
N PRO A 8 -25.42 -6.26 -66.55
CA PRO A 8 -25.69 -7.28 -65.53
C PRO A 8 -24.41 -7.99 -65.04
N LEU A 9 -23.32 -7.90 -65.79
CA LEU A 9 -22.00 -8.35 -65.38
C LEU A 9 -21.39 -7.45 -64.28
N ILE A 10 -21.58 -6.14 -64.38
CA ILE A 10 -21.06 -5.14 -63.42
C ILE A 10 -21.77 -5.28 -62.07
N GLU A 11 -23.10 -5.42 -62.08
CA GLU A 11 -23.88 -5.60 -60.84
C GLU A 11 -23.48 -6.89 -60.11
N LYS A 12 -23.26 -7.99 -60.84
CA LYS A 12 -22.80 -9.26 -60.27
C LYS A 12 -21.38 -9.14 -59.70
N THR A 13 -20.46 -8.49 -60.40
CA THR A 13 -19.10 -8.27 -59.88
C THR A 13 -19.08 -7.38 -58.64
N LEU A 14 -19.91 -6.33 -58.62
CA LEU A 14 -20.02 -5.41 -57.48
C LEU A 14 -20.58 -6.15 -56.24
N ALA A 15 -21.59 -6.98 -56.42
CA ALA A 15 -22.16 -7.79 -55.35
C ALA A 15 -21.13 -8.77 -54.76
N VAL A 16 -20.30 -9.39 -55.59
CA VAL A 16 -19.24 -10.31 -55.14
C VAL A 16 -18.15 -9.58 -54.35
N VAL A 17 -17.72 -8.40 -54.82
CA VAL A 17 -16.73 -7.57 -54.11
C VAL A 17 -17.28 -7.09 -52.77
N LEU A 18 -18.55 -6.68 -52.72
CA LEU A 18 -19.20 -6.24 -51.49
C LEU A 18 -19.34 -7.39 -50.47
N LEU A 19 -19.67 -8.60 -50.94
CA LEU A 19 -19.74 -9.79 -50.10
C LEU A 19 -18.38 -10.13 -49.49
N LEU A 20 -17.32 -10.10 -50.31
CA LEU A 20 -15.95 -10.31 -49.84
C LEU A 20 -15.52 -9.25 -48.82
N PHE A 21 -15.90 -8.00 -49.02
CA PHE A 21 -15.61 -6.92 -48.08
C PHE A 21 -16.28 -7.15 -46.73
N PHE A 22 -17.56 -7.54 -46.71
CA PHE A 22 -18.28 -7.86 -45.47
C PHE A 22 -17.70 -9.09 -44.76
N LEU A 23 -17.29 -10.12 -45.50
CA LEU A 23 -16.60 -11.29 -44.95
C LEU A 23 -15.26 -10.91 -44.31
N MET A 24 -14.47 -10.08 -44.99
CA MET A 24 -13.18 -9.58 -44.48
C MET A 24 -13.37 -8.73 -43.22
N ALA A 25 -14.33 -7.79 -43.24
CA ALA A 25 -14.64 -6.94 -42.10
C ALA A 25 -15.16 -7.77 -40.90
N GLY A 26 -16.02 -8.75 -41.16
CA GLY A 26 -16.50 -9.69 -40.15
C GLY A 26 -15.36 -10.48 -39.52
N TYR A 27 -14.44 -11.01 -40.33
CA TYR A 27 -13.27 -11.74 -39.84
C TYR A 27 -12.36 -10.88 -38.96
N LEU A 28 -12.05 -9.65 -39.37
CA LEU A 28 -11.18 -8.73 -38.61
C LEU A 28 -11.78 -8.28 -37.27
N LEU A 29 -13.10 -8.08 -37.23
CA LEU A 29 -13.80 -7.73 -35.99
C LEU A 29 -13.86 -8.94 -35.05
N PHE A 30 -14.16 -10.13 -35.58
CA PHE A 30 -14.23 -11.35 -34.78
C PHE A 30 -12.84 -11.73 -34.22
N SER A 31 -11.78 -11.67 -35.03
CA SER A 31 -10.43 -12.01 -34.58
C SER A 31 -9.96 -11.09 -33.43
N ASN A 32 -10.19 -9.78 -33.52
CA ASN A 32 -9.77 -8.84 -32.48
C ASN A 32 -10.52 -9.03 -31.15
N ILE A 33 -11.83 -9.30 -31.21
CA ILE A 33 -12.64 -9.50 -30.01
C ILE A 33 -12.25 -10.80 -29.31
N TYR A 34 -12.07 -11.89 -30.07
CA TYR A 34 -11.69 -13.19 -29.51
C TYR A 34 -10.26 -13.21 -28.97
N LEU A 35 -9.30 -12.60 -29.69
CA LEU A 35 -7.91 -12.52 -29.21
C LEU A 35 -7.77 -11.63 -27.96
N ASN A 36 -8.51 -10.53 -27.85
CA ASN A 36 -8.49 -9.70 -26.65
C ASN A 36 -9.09 -10.41 -25.43
N GLN A 37 -10.17 -11.19 -25.59
CA GLN A 37 -10.74 -11.95 -24.48
C GLN A 37 -9.77 -13.04 -23.98
N LEU A 38 -9.14 -13.78 -24.90
CA LEU A 38 -8.13 -14.79 -24.55
C LEU A 38 -6.92 -14.17 -23.83
N TYR A 39 -6.43 -13.02 -24.29
CA TYR A 39 -5.31 -12.31 -23.67
C TYR A 39 -5.63 -11.78 -22.26
N ILE A 40 -6.87 -11.35 -22.00
CA ILE A 40 -7.32 -10.91 -20.68
C ILE A 40 -7.48 -12.10 -19.72
N LEU A 41 -7.99 -13.23 -20.21
CA LEU A 41 -8.13 -14.47 -19.45
C LEU A 41 -6.75 -15.03 -19.05
N ASP A 42 -5.79 -15.04 -19.97
CA ASP A 42 -4.43 -15.53 -19.71
C ASP A 42 -3.69 -14.67 -18.68
N LYS A 43 -3.86 -13.34 -18.71
CA LYS A 43 -3.30 -12.45 -17.68
C LYS A 43 -3.93 -12.72 -16.30
N GLY A 44 -5.24 -12.96 -16.26
CA GLY A 44 -5.95 -13.31 -15.02
C GLY A 44 -5.47 -14.64 -14.43
N ILE A 45 -5.29 -15.65 -15.28
CA ILE A 45 -4.82 -17.00 -14.89
C ILE A 45 -3.37 -16.93 -14.40
N ASN A 46 -2.48 -16.24 -15.12
CA ASN A 46 -1.09 -16.08 -14.71
C ASN A 46 -0.91 -15.30 -13.41
N LEU A 47 -1.76 -14.30 -13.15
CA LEU A 47 -1.75 -13.55 -11.87
C LEU A 47 -2.26 -14.41 -10.71
N LYS A 48 -3.26 -15.26 -10.93
CA LYS A 48 -3.75 -16.20 -9.91
C LYS A 48 -2.72 -17.30 -9.64
N LEU A 49 -2.09 -17.86 -10.67
CA LEU A 49 -1.02 -18.85 -10.54
C LEU A 49 0.22 -18.28 -9.84
N LYS A 50 0.60 -17.01 -10.10
CA LYS A 50 1.67 -16.33 -9.33
C LYS A 50 1.33 -16.11 -7.86
N LYS A 51 0.06 -15.89 -7.52
CA LYS A 51 -0.39 -15.78 -6.13
C LYS A 51 -0.37 -17.16 -5.44
N VAL A 52 -0.81 -18.20 -6.14
CA VAL A 52 -0.80 -19.58 -5.64
C VAL A 52 0.63 -20.08 -5.46
N SER A 53 1.54 -19.89 -6.42
CA SER A 53 2.94 -20.30 -6.29
C SER A 53 3.69 -19.54 -5.19
N LYS A 54 3.33 -18.27 -4.94
CA LYS A 54 3.84 -17.50 -3.81
C LYS A 54 3.32 -18.06 -2.48
N VAL A 55 2.08 -18.54 -2.42
CA VAL A 55 1.53 -19.21 -1.23
C VAL A 55 2.14 -20.60 -1.05
N GLU A 56 2.27 -21.41 -2.10
CA GLU A 56 2.88 -22.75 -2.06
C GLU A 56 4.37 -22.70 -1.68
N SER A 57 5.13 -21.71 -2.18
CA SER A 57 6.53 -21.51 -1.77
C SER A 57 6.68 -21.02 -0.32
N ILE A 58 5.66 -20.39 0.25
CA ILE A 58 5.59 -20.03 1.68
C ILE A 58 5.19 -21.25 2.51
N LEU A 59 4.26 -22.09 2.03
CA LEU A 59 3.81 -23.32 2.70
C LEU A 59 4.89 -24.41 2.72
N GLY A 60 5.61 -24.63 1.61
CA GLY A 60 6.74 -25.57 1.55
C GLY A 60 7.92 -25.17 2.43
N LYS A 61 8.00 -23.89 2.83
CA LYS A 61 9.01 -23.35 3.74
C LYS A 61 8.46 -23.12 5.14
N GLU A 62 7.22 -23.50 5.44
CA GLU A 62 6.59 -23.12 6.70
C GLU A 62 7.29 -23.72 7.91
N ALA A 63 7.78 -24.97 7.81
CA ALA A 63 8.57 -25.62 8.85
C ALA A 63 9.95 -24.97 9.03
N GLU A 64 10.64 -24.64 7.93
CA GLU A 64 11.95 -23.97 7.95
C GLU A 64 11.83 -22.52 8.45
N LEU A 65 10.75 -21.84 8.07
CA LEU A 65 10.42 -20.48 8.50
C LEU A 65 9.98 -20.47 9.97
N LYS A 66 9.19 -21.45 10.43
CA LYS A 66 8.86 -21.61 11.86
C LYS A 66 10.11 -21.93 12.69
N ALA A 67 11.04 -22.73 12.18
CA ALA A 67 12.32 -22.99 12.83
C ALA A 67 13.22 -21.74 12.87
N LYS A 68 13.31 -20.98 11.76
CA LYS A 68 14.05 -19.71 11.72
C LYS A 68 13.40 -18.64 12.60
N ILE A 69 12.07 -18.54 12.61
CA ILE A 69 11.31 -17.64 13.47
C ILE A 69 11.47 -18.05 14.94
N SER A 70 11.47 -19.33 15.29
CA SER A 70 11.66 -19.76 16.69
C SER A 70 13.10 -19.51 17.18
N VAL A 71 14.10 -19.71 16.32
CA VAL A 71 15.51 -19.38 16.60
C VAL A 71 15.72 -17.87 16.69
N GLN A 72 15.12 -17.08 15.80
CA GLN A 72 15.16 -15.62 15.86
C GLN A 72 14.41 -15.11 17.10
N LYS A 73 13.22 -15.62 17.41
CA LYS A 73 12.47 -15.31 18.65
C LYS A 73 13.28 -15.60 19.90
N LYS A 74 14.06 -16.70 19.95
CA LYS A 74 14.96 -17.02 21.07
C LYS A 74 16.17 -16.09 21.16
N ARG A 75 16.71 -15.62 20.03
CA ARG A 75 17.86 -14.66 19.99
C ARG A 75 17.45 -13.21 20.26
N LEU A 76 16.18 -12.91 20.06
CA LEU A 76 15.57 -11.60 20.22
C LEU A 76 15.30 -11.25 21.70
N ASP A 77 15.60 -12.16 22.63
CA ASP A 77 15.46 -11.94 24.06
C ASP A 77 16.73 -11.36 24.70
N LYS A 78 16.71 -10.04 24.86
CA LYS A 78 16.81 -9.34 26.15
C LYS A 78 16.86 -7.83 25.87
N ASN A 79 15.74 -7.14 26.14
CA ASN A 79 15.63 -5.68 26.33
C ASN A 79 15.39 -4.76 25.11
N LYS A 80 15.35 -5.24 23.85
CA LYS A 80 15.17 -4.35 22.68
C LYS A 80 13.84 -4.42 21.94
N ILE A 81 12.92 -5.29 22.32
CA ILE A 81 11.68 -5.54 21.55
C ILE A 81 10.44 -5.10 22.28
N PHE A 82 10.40 -5.34 23.58
CA PHE A 82 9.24 -5.03 24.40
C PHE A 82 9.41 -3.68 25.08
N LEU A 83 8.30 -2.97 25.24
CA LEU A 83 8.19 -1.87 26.20
C LEU A 83 8.52 -2.37 27.60
N THR A 84 9.03 -1.45 28.40
CA THR A 84 9.49 -1.73 29.76
C THR A 84 8.32 -2.03 30.69
N ASN A 85 7.22 -1.32 30.50
CA ASN A 85 6.03 -1.47 31.32
C ASN A 85 5.18 -2.66 30.89
N THR A 86 4.72 -3.44 31.86
CA THR A 86 3.91 -4.66 31.66
C THR A 86 2.40 -4.40 31.76
N LYS A 87 1.98 -3.27 32.34
CA LYS A 87 0.55 -2.92 32.45
C LYS A 87 0.09 -2.13 31.21
N PRO A 88 -1.11 -2.40 30.67
CA PRO A 88 -1.57 -1.78 29.42
C PRO A 88 -1.57 -0.25 29.41
N SER A 89 -2.09 0.39 30.46
CA SER A 89 -2.15 1.84 30.57
C SER A 89 -0.76 2.47 30.57
N THR A 90 0.15 1.95 31.40
CA THR A 90 1.53 2.44 31.49
C THR A 90 2.34 2.16 30.24
N ALA A 91 2.11 1.03 29.56
CA ALA A 91 2.75 0.72 28.28
C ALA A 91 2.30 1.68 27.16
N SER A 92 1.00 2.01 27.12
CA SER A 92 0.49 3.02 26.19
C SER A 92 1.12 4.40 26.45
N THR A 93 1.20 4.82 27.71
CA THR A 93 1.85 6.08 28.09
C THR A 93 3.34 6.08 27.77
N GLU A 94 4.04 4.98 27.99
CA GLU A 94 5.46 4.80 27.61
C GLU A 94 5.65 4.99 26.11
N LEU A 95 4.83 4.33 25.29
CA LEU A 95 4.87 4.45 23.83
C LEU A 95 4.62 5.90 23.39
N GLN A 96 3.60 6.56 23.94
CA GLN A 96 3.28 7.96 23.63
C GLN A 96 4.44 8.90 23.96
N ASN A 97 5.02 8.77 25.15
CA ASN A 97 6.14 9.60 25.58
C ASN A 97 7.38 9.36 24.72
N LYS A 98 7.64 8.10 24.37
CA LYS A 98 8.78 7.74 23.52
C LYS A 98 8.65 8.30 22.12
N ILE A 99 7.48 8.16 21.50
CA ILE A 99 7.20 8.73 20.18
C ILE A 99 7.27 10.26 20.21
N LYS A 100 6.67 10.90 21.22
CA LYS A 100 6.74 12.36 21.37
C LYS A 100 8.18 12.83 21.46
N ARG A 101 9.02 12.16 22.25
CA ARG A 101 10.46 12.46 22.33
C ARG A 101 11.15 12.24 20.99
N LEU A 102 10.97 11.09 20.35
CA LEU A 102 11.61 10.77 19.05
C LEU A 102 11.26 11.78 17.97
N ILE A 103 9.98 12.13 17.85
CA ILE A 103 9.48 13.04 16.83
C ILE A 103 9.89 14.47 17.17
N VAL A 104 9.57 14.99 18.36
CA VAL A 104 9.82 16.41 18.71
C VAL A 104 11.31 16.75 18.76
N SER A 105 12.16 15.85 19.26
CA SER A 105 13.60 16.14 19.42
C SER A 105 14.38 16.06 18.11
N LYS A 106 13.91 15.29 17.11
CA LYS A 106 14.71 14.98 15.91
C LYS A 106 14.06 15.35 14.59
N SER A 107 12.74 15.53 14.57
CA SER A 107 12.01 16.04 13.42
C SER A 107 11.31 17.32 13.88
N LYS A 108 11.57 18.46 13.25
CA LYS A 108 10.89 19.74 13.57
C LYS A 108 9.37 19.72 13.26
N ALA A 109 8.75 18.54 13.26
CA ALA A 109 7.37 18.25 12.99
C ALA A 109 6.48 18.69 14.15
N LYS A 110 5.37 19.35 13.82
CA LYS A 110 4.34 19.70 14.80
C LYS A 110 3.35 18.55 14.91
N ILE A 111 3.34 17.88 16.06
CA ILE A 111 2.33 16.89 16.41
C ILE A 111 1.03 17.62 16.71
N LEU A 112 -0.05 17.24 16.03
CA LEU A 112 -1.39 17.76 16.28
C LEU A 112 -2.15 16.92 17.29
N THR A 113 -2.04 15.60 17.16
CA THR A 113 -2.89 14.67 17.90
C THR A 113 -2.18 13.35 18.07
N ILE A 114 -2.31 12.77 19.26
CA ILE A 114 -1.89 11.42 19.58
C ILE A 114 -3.10 10.70 20.17
N LYS A 115 -3.51 9.59 19.57
CA LYS A 115 -4.67 8.81 20.01
C LYS A 115 -4.29 7.35 20.25
N PRO A 116 -4.46 6.83 21.48
CA PRO A 116 -4.26 5.41 21.73
C PRO A 116 -5.36 4.58 21.06
N HIS A 117 -4.97 3.44 20.52
CA HIS A 117 -5.88 2.41 20.03
C HIS A 117 -6.14 1.36 21.12
N PRO A 118 -7.23 0.58 21.00
CA PRO A 118 -7.48 -0.56 21.87
C PRO A 118 -6.30 -1.56 21.87
N PHE A 119 -6.10 -2.22 23.00
CA PHE A 119 -5.05 -3.23 23.15
C PHE A 119 -5.44 -4.52 22.44
N VAL A 120 -4.47 -5.14 21.77
CA VAL A 120 -4.65 -6.46 21.14
C VAL A 120 -3.84 -7.48 21.92
N LYS A 121 -4.50 -8.45 22.54
CA LYS A 121 -3.84 -9.51 23.30
C LYS A 121 -3.47 -10.67 22.39
N PHE A 122 -2.24 -11.15 22.54
CA PHE A 122 -1.73 -12.40 21.99
C PHE A 122 -1.30 -13.31 23.15
N ASP A 123 -1.05 -14.59 22.88
CA ASP A 123 -0.79 -15.61 23.91
C ASP A 123 0.27 -15.21 24.95
N ASN A 124 1.37 -14.57 24.51
CA ASN A 124 2.52 -14.24 25.36
C ASN A 124 2.86 -12.74 25.43
N TYR A 125 2.10 -11.90 24.73
CA TYR A 125 2.38 -10.46 24.65
C TYR A 125 1.12 -9.68 24.31
N THR A 126 1.09 -8.42 24.71
CA THR A 126 0.01 -7.50 24.33
C THR A 126 0.59 -6.41 23.46
N GLU A 127 -0.14 -6.06 22.42
CA GLU A 127 0.17 -4.96 21.53
C GLU A 127 -0.57 -3.70 21.96
N THR A 128 0.15 -2.59 21.99
CA THR A 128 -0.43 -1.25 22.12
C THR A 128 -0.08 -0.45 20.87
N SER A 129 -1.06 0.28 20.34
CA SER A 129 -0.88 1.10 19.14
C SER A 129 -1.33 2.53 19.41
N ILE A 130 -0.69 3.50 18.75
CA ILE A 130 -1.05 4.91 18.81
C ILE A 130 -1.10 5.49 17.40
N GLU A 131 -2.13 6.27 17.11
CA GLU A 131 -2.20 7.11 15.92
C GLU A 131 -1.60 8.48 16.25
N ILE A 132 -0.72 8.96 15.38
CA ILE A 132 -0.07 10.26 15.47
C ILE A 132 -0.41 11.03 14.22
N ARG A 133 -1.01 12.21 14.39
CA ARG A 133 -1.26 13.15 13.30
C ARG A 133 -0.27 14.30 13.38
N MET A 134 0.39 14.59 12.27
CA MET A 134 1.40 15.63 12.16
C MET A 134 1.12 16.52 10.95
N LYS A 135 1.49 17.80 11.05
CA LYS A 135 1.38 18.75 9.93
C LYS A 135 2.69 19.47 9.69
N ASN A 136 2.77 20.08 8.50
CA ASN A 136 3.88 20.92 8.08
C ASN A 136 5.20 20.13 7.98
N ILE A 137 5.11 18.85 7.59
CA ILE A 137 6.27 17.99 7.36
C ILE A 137 6.62 18.03 5.87
N GLY A 138 7.89 18.28 5.55
CA GLY A 138 8.42 18.10 4.18
C GLY A 138 8.85 16.64 3.93
N HIS A 139 9.05 16.26 2.68
CA HIS A 139 9.38 14.88 2.28
C HIS A 139 10.57 14.28 3.06
N ASN A 140 11.64 15.04 3.28
CA ASN A 140 12.81 14.59 4.06
C ASN A 140 12.48 14.35 5.54
N GLY A 141 11.53 15.08 6.10
CA GLY A 141 11.07 14.90 7.48
C GLY A 141 10.34 13.57 7.67
N ILE A 142 9.55 13.14 6.68
CA ILE A 142 8.86 11.84 6.71
C ILE A 142 9.89 10.70 6.72
N LYS A 143 10.85 10.74 5.79
CA LYS A 143 11.92 9.73 5.71
C LYS A 143 12.68 9.62 7.03
N ASN A 144 13.01 10.76 7.64
CA ASN A 144 13.72 10.77 8.93
C ASN A 144 12.86 10.17 10.06
N ILE A 145 11.57 10.49 10.12
CA ILE A 145 10.67 9.94 11.15
C ILE A 145 10.55 8.42 11.01
N ILE A 146 10.34 7.91 9.79
CA ILE A 146 10.26 6.46 9.53
C ILE A 146 11.56 5.79 9.97
N TYR A 147 12.71 6.33 9.53
CA TYR A 147 14.02 5.81 9.91
C TYR A 147 14.22 5.79 11.43
N LEU A 148 13.82 6.84 12.14
CA LEU A 148 13.93 6.92 13.60
C LEU A 148 13.06 5.90 14.32
N ILE A 149 11.87 5.62 13.80
CA ILE A 149 10.95 4.64 14.38
C ILE A 149 11.48 3.23 14.18
N GLU A 150 11.87 2.89 12.95
CA GLU A 150 12.42 1.58 12.57
C GLU A 150 13.69 1.24 13.35
N ASN A 151 14.55 2.23 13.62
CA ASN A 151 15.80 2.05 14.35
C ASN A 151 15.68 2.28 15.87
N SER A 152 14.48 2.48 16.39
CA SER A 152 14.31 2.73 17.82
C SER A 152 14.28 1.45 18.66
N SER A 153 14.73 1.56 19.91
CA SER A 153 14.64 0.50 20.92
C SER A 153 13.76 0.98 22.07
N PRO A 154 12.71 0.26 22.51
CA PRO A 154 12.25 -1.01 21.95
C PRO A 154 11.69 -0.89 20.52
N THR A 155 11.66 -2.02 19.81
CA THR A 155 11.15 -2.15 18.44
C THR A 155 9.76 -1.55 18.30
N LEU A 156 9.62 -0.64 17.34
CA LEU A 156 8.35 -0.01 16.99
C LEU A 156 7.98 -0.42 15.56
N ILE A 157 6.70 -0.73 15.33
CA ILE A 157 6.19 -1.15 14.03
C ILE A 157 5.20 -0.12 13.50
N ILE A 158 5.42 0.35 12.30
CA ILE A 158 4.47 1.20 11.57
C ILE A 158 3.40 0.29 10.95
N LYS A 159 2.15 0.44 11.39
CA LYS A 159 1.01 -0.30 10.84
C LYS A 159 0.40 0.40 9.64
N GLU A 160 0.25 1.71 9.76
CA GLU A 160 -0.41 2.52 8.74
C GLU A 160 0.35 3.83 8.59
N LEU A 161 0.48 4.28 7.35
CA LEU A 161 1.08 5.55 6.97
C LEU A 161 0.21 6.17 5.87
N ASP A 162 -0.43 7.28 6.19
CA ASP A 162 -1.23 8.06 5.26
C ASP A 162 -0.60 9.46 5.13
N ILE A 163 -0.27 9.85 3.90
CA ILE A 163 0.40 11.10 3.58
C ILE A 163 -0.53 11.91 2.69
N LYS A 164 -0.98 13.05 3.21
CA LYS A 164 -1.86 13.98 2.50
C LYS A 164 -1.12 15.25 2.18
N ARG A 165 -1.25 15.72 0.94
CA ARG A 165 -0.76 17.05 0.58
C ARG A 165 -1.68 18.09 1.21
N THR A 166 -1.12 18.98 2.02
CA THR A 166 -1.89 20.15 2.49
C THR A 166 -1.93 21.14 1.33
N GLN A 167 -2.99 21.08 0.52
CA GLN A 167 -3.24 22.14 -0.45
C GLN A 167 -3.59 23.39 0.35
N LEU A 168 -2.69 24.37 0.36
CA LEU A 168 -3.06 25.72 0.74
C LEU A 168 -4.14 26.16 -0.25
N ARG A 169 -5.37 26.37 0.22
CA ARG A 169 -6.39 27.10 -0.54
C ARG A 169 -5.79 28.46 -0.87
N TYR A 170 -5.30 28.62 -2.09
CA TYR A 170 -4.79 29.91 -2.57
C TYR A 170 -5.95 30.89 -2.62
N LYS A 171 -6.06 31.76 -1.60
CA LYS A 171 -6.46 33.14 -1.84
C LYS A 171 -5.15 33.91 -1.96
N THR A 172 -5.02 34.60 -3.09
CA THR A 172 -3.95 35.54 -3.45
C THR A 172 -2.77 34.95 -4.25
N LEU A 173 -2.72 35.38 -5.52
CA LEU A 173 -1.63 35.26 -6.47
C LEU A 173 -0.38 35.97 -5.95
N VAL A 174 0.49 35.26 -5.24
CA VAL A 174 1.89 35.66 -5.11
C VAL A 174 2.76 34.44 -5.41
N LYS A 175 3.53 34.56 -6.48
CA LYS A 175 4.44 33.57 -7.04
C LYS A 175 5.61 33.35 -6.06
N SER A 176 5.41 32.60 -4.97
CA SER A 176 6.52 32.20 -4.11
C SER A 176 7.23 30.98 -4.73
N LYS A 177 8.33 31.28 -5.43
CA LYS A 177 9.38 30.33 -5.77
C LYS A 177 9.92 29.78 -4.44
N GLY A 178 9.44 28.61 -4.01
CA GLY A 178 9.91 27.95 -2.79
C GLY A 178 8.86 27.44 -1.81
N SER A 179 7.59 27.28 -2.20
CA SER A 179 6.61 26.58 -1.35
C SER A 179 7.00 25.12 -1.16
N VAL A 180 7.78 24.82 -0.11
CA VAL A 180 8.04 23.46 0.36
C VAL A 180 6.67 22.82 0.59
N ASP A 181 6.38 21.74 -0.15
CA ASP A 181 5.14 21.00 -0.01
C ASP A 181 4.94 20.60 1.46
N LYS A 182 3.96 21.25 2.09
CA LYS A 182 3.60 20.97 3.48
C LYS A 182 2.68 19.76 3.46
N LEU A 183 3.14 18.66 4.04
CA LEU A 183 2.38 17.42 4.13
C LEU A 183 1.72 17.31 5.51
N GLU A 184 0.51 16.78 5.50
CA GLU A 184 -0.14 16.20 6.67
C GLU A 184 0.15 14.69 6.65
N VAL A 185 0.59 14.16 7.78
CA VAL A 185 0.96 12.75 7.90
C VAL A 185 0.19 12.17 9.07
N ILE A 186 -0.49 11.06 8.81
CA ILE A 186 -1.14 10.23 9.83
C ILE A 186 -0.35 8.92 9.88
N LEU A 187 0.10 8.55 11.07
CA LEU A 187 0.95 7.40 11.30
C LEU A 187 0.40 6.58 12.46
N VAL A 188 0.19 5.29 12.25
CA VAL A 188 -0.15 4.36 13.33
C VAL A 188 1.10 3.57 13.69
N VAL A 189 1.58 3.73 14.92
CA VAL A 189 2.75 3.02 15.45
C VAL A 189 2.33 2.08 16.55
N SER A 190 2.85 0.87 16.50
CA SER A 190 2.60 -0.19 17.46
C SER A 190 3.88 -0.63 18.16
N ALA A 191 3.71 -1.11 19.39
CA ALA A 191 4.76 -1.72 20.18
C ALA A 191 4.16 -2.84 21.04
N PHE A 192 5.01 -3.76 21.46
CA PHE A 192 4.60 -4.90 22.26
C PHE A 192 5.09 -4.74 23.69
N PHE A 193 4.33 -5.28 24.64
CA PHE A 193 4.76 -5.45 26.01
C PHE A 193 4.39 -6.83 26.51
N ARG A 194 5.16 -7.35 27.47
CA ARG A 194 4.80 -8.59 28.16
C ARG A 194 3.69 -8.27 29.14
N GLY A 195 2.48 -8.72 28.84
CA GLY A 195 1.40 -8.70 29.83
C GLY A 195 1.70 -9.78 30.86
N ASN A 196 1.48 -9.48 32.14
CA ASN A 196 1.32 -10.55 33.11
C ASN A 196 0.01 -11.27 32.74
N ALA A 197 0.11 -12.58 32.46
CA ALA A 197 -1.05 -13.46 32.35
C ALA A 197 -1.86 -13.42 33.66
#